data_AF-A0A836XD97-F1
#
_entry.id   AF-A0A836XD97-F1
#
_cell.length_a   1.000
_cell.length_b   1.000
_cell.length_c   1.000
_cell.angle_alpha   90.00
_cell.angle_beta   90.00
_cell.angle_gamma   90.00
#
_symmetry.space_group_name_H-M   'P 1'
#
loop_
_entity.id
_entity.type
_entity.pdbx_description
1 polymer ?
#
loop_
_entity_poly.entity_id
_entity_poly.type
_entity_poly.pdbx_seq_one_letter_code
_entity_poly.pdbx_strand_id
1 'polypeptide(L)'
;MAQQLQAAEREAQQQENLQELAAWLRRVADGDAPDPRPPEAEEVVALLEAAAVGHDTAASVALMQAAHMHGARSAFHVLVRLGHWTADESLELHRLGVPDEFPQSVLDTAQQAASQTTMPAWPGRRRWGANTYVSSSGARAYRFRRSLRGRGVLEVHLAVPALWVDGVVQAEAAERGRTVGIVEREIPLLPDAILEASRLTAAAARPALTLRMRLAGATLPMDRVAAWTAAACDRVTGSTDRH
;
A
#
# COMPACT_ATOMS: atom_id res chain seq x y z
N MET A 1 45.22 -31.10 -12.04
CA MET A 1 46.03 -29.88 -11.89
C MET A 1 45.40 -28.65 -12.52
N ALA A 2 45.12 -28.60 -13.84
CA ALA A 2 44.53 -27.39 -14.46
C ALA A 2 43.19 -26.95 -13.83
N GLN A 3 42.30 -27.90 -13.51
CA GLN A 3 41.02 -27.60 -12.82
C GLN A 3 41.20 -27.10 -11.38
N GLN A 4 42.26 -27.52 -10.68
CA GLN A 4 42.53 -27.08 -9.30
C GLN A 4 43.11 -25.65 -9.27
N LEU A 5 43.93 -25.28 -10.25
CA LEU A 5 44.45 -23.91 -10.39
C LEU A 5 43.33 -22.93 -10.74
N GLN A 6 42.43 -23.29 -11.66
CA GLN A 6 41.28 -22.45 -12.01
C GLN A 6 40.28 -22.26 -10.86
N ALA A 7 40.09 -23.27 -10.00
CA ALA A 7 39.25 -23.13 -8.82
C ALA A 7 39.88 -22.16 -7.81
N ALA A 8 41.18 -22.30 -7.53
CA ALA A 8 41.91 -21.42 -6.62
C ALA A 8 41.94 -19.95 -7.09
N GLU A 9 42.12 -19.71 -8.40
CA GLU A 9 42.08 -18.36 -8.99
C GLU A 9 40.70 -17.71 -8.82
N ARG A 10 39.61 -18.48 -9.03
CA ARG A 10 38.25 -17.98 -8.84
C ARG A 10 37.94 -17.66 -7.38
N GLU A 11 38.35 -18.51 -6.46
CA GLU A 11 38.18 -18.28 -5.02
C GLU A 11 38.95 -17.03 -4.58
N ALA A 12 40.19 -16.84 -5.07
CA ALA A 12 40.97 -15.64 -4.79
C ALA A 12 40.26 -14.39 -5.32
N GLN A 13 39.75 -14.41 -6.55
CA GLN A 13 39.04 -13.28 -7.13
C GLN A 13 37.75 -12.95 -6.38
N GLN A 14 36.99 -13.96 -5.96
CA GLN A 14 35.79 -13.77 -5.15
C GLN A 14 36.11 -13.17 -3.79
N GLN A 15 37.20 -13.62 -3.16
CA GLN A 15 37.66 -13.10 -1.87
C GLN A 15 38.11 -11.65 -2.00
N GLU A 16 38.85 -11.30 -3.05
CA GLU A 16 39.28 -9.91 -3.31
C GLU A 16 38.07 -8.99 -3.48
N ASN A 17 37.12 -9.40 -4.32
CA ASN A 17 35.89 -8.64 -4.55
C ASN A 17 35.09 -8.43 -3.24
N LEU A 18 34.98 -9.47 -2.41
CA LEU A 18 34.31 -9.38 -1.10
C LEU A 18 35.01 -8.35 -0.19
N GLN A 19 36.34 -8.31 -0.18
CA GLN A 19 37.10 -7.36 0.63
C GLN A 19 36.93 -5.91 0.13
N GLU A 20 36.90 -5.70 -1.18
CA GLU A 20 36.66 -4.38 -1.77
C GLU A 20 35.26 -3.84 -1.41
N LEU A 21 34.23 -4.68 -1.57
CA LEU A 21 32.86 -4.34 -1.19
C LEU A 21 32.72 -4.09 0.31
N ALA A 22 33.37 -4.91 1.13
CA ALA A 22 33.40 -4.73 2.59
C ALA A 22 34.08 -3.42 3.01
N ALA A 23 35.20 -3.07 2.38
CA ALA A 23 35.89 -1.81 2.63
C ALA A 23 35.06 -0.60 2.20
N TRP A 24 34.36 -0.70 1.07
CA TRP A 24 33.41 0.32 0.65
C TRP A 24 32.26 0.49 1.65
N LEU A 25 31.63 -0.61 2.08
CA LEU A 25 30.57 -0.59 3.09
C LEU A 25 31.04 -0.01 4.42
N ARG A 26 32.26 -0.34 4.85
CA ARG A 26 32.83 0.19 6.10
C ARG A 26 32.91 1.71 6.06
N ARG A 27 33.35 2.30 4.94
CA ARG A 27 33.41 3.76 4.77
C ARG A 27 32.02 4.40 4.85
N VAL A 28 31.02 3.79 4.22
CA VAL A 28 29.61 4.25 4.34
C VAL A 28 29.13 4.16 5.80
N ALA A 29 29.46 3.06 6.49
CA ALA A 29 29.13 2.85 7.89
C ALA A 29 29.88 3.80 8.85
N ASP A 30 31.01 4.37 8.44
CA ASP A 30 31.75 5.40 9.18
C ASP A 30 31.27 6.83 8.85
N GLY A 31 30.50 7.00 7.78
CA GLY A 31 29.77 8.23 7.43
C GLY A 31 30.28 8.93 6.19
N ASP A 32 31.20 8.30 5.47
CA ASP A 32 31.70 8.79 4.20
C ASP A 32 30.67 8.55 3.09
N ALA A 33 30.76 9.35 2.03
CA ALA A 33 30.09 9.09 0.75
C ALA A 33 31.14 8.66 -0.29
N PRO A 34 31.67 7.42 -0.20
CA PRO A 34 32.74 6.97 -1.08
C PRO A 34 32.26 6.85 -2.53
N ASP A 35 32.85 7.68 -3.38
CA ASP A 35 32.73 7.66 -4.85
C ASP A 35 34.05 7.13 -5.45
N PRO A 36 34.05 6.26 -6.48
CA PRO A 36 32.89 5.72 -7.18
C PRO A 36 32.08 4.68 -6.38
N ARG A 37 30.77 4.69 -6.57
CA ARG A 37 29.89 3.58 -6.17
C ARG A 37 30.29 2.32 -6.99
N PRO A 38 30.56 1.17 -6.37
CA PRO A 38 30.92 -0.04 -7.10
C PRO A 38 29.77 -0.51 -7.99
N PRO A 39 30.04 -1.15 -9.13
CA PRO A 39 29.01 -1.63 -10.05
C PRO A 39 28.08 -2.67 -9.40
N GLU A 40 28.58 -3.44 -8.44
CA GLU A 40 27.84 -4.46 -7.67
C GLU A 40 27.06 -3.87 -6.48
N ALA A 41 26.99 -2.54 -6.33
CA ALA A 41 26.36 -1.93 -5.16
C ALA A 41 24.88 -2.28 -4.98
N GLU A 42 24.14 -2.54 -6.07
CA GLU A 42 22.75 -2.99 -5.99
C GLU A 42 22.63 -4.40 -5.38
N GLU A 43 23.54 -5.31 -5.72
CA GLU A 43 23.58 -6.64 -5.11
C GLU A 43 23.93 -6.57 -3.63
N VAL A 44 24.86 -5.68 -3.27
CA VAL A 44 25.21 -5.41 -1.86
C VAL A 44 24.01 -4.86 -1.09
N VAL A 45 23.25 -3.94 -1.67
CA VAL A 45 22.02 -3.41 -1.07
C VAL A 45 21.04 -4.55 -0.78
N ALA A 46 20.77 -5.44 -1.75
CA ALA A 46 19.89 -6.58 -1.54
C ALA A 46 20.38 -7.53 -0.41
N LEU A 47 21.69 -7.74 -0.29
CA LEU A 47 22.27 -8.51 0.82
C LEU A 47 22.08 -7.82 2.18
N LEU A 48 22.21 -6.50 2.23
CA LEU A 48 21.98 -5.71 3.43
C LEU A 48 20.50 -5.69 3.83
N GLU A 49 19.57 -5.62 2.88
CA GLU A 49 18.13 -5.70 3.16
C GLU A 49 17.80 -7.01 3.86
N ALA A 50 18.29 -8.13 3.30
CA ALA A 50 18.13 -9.46 3.89
C ALA A 50 18.67 -9.50 5.34
N ALA A 51 19.87 -8.94 5.57
CA ALA A 51 20.47 -8.89 6.90
C ALA A 51 19.69 -7.98 7.88
N ALA A 52 19.16 -6.85 7.39
CA ALA A 52 18.45 -5.88 8.22
C ALA A 52 17.08 -6.40 8.68
N VAL A 53 16.41 -7.25 7.90
CA VAL A 53 15.14 -7.88 8.30
C VAL A 53 15.31 -9.17 9.11
N GLY A 54 16.54 -9.70 9.18
CA GLY A 54 16.86 -10.96 9.87
C GLY A 54 16.70 -12.21 8.99
N HIS A 55 16.72 -12.05 7.67
CA HIS A 55 16.73 -13.13 6.67
C HIS A 55 18.15 -13.37 6.14
N ASP A 56 19.11 -13.49 7.07
CA ASP A 56 20.52 -13.63 6.76
C ASP A 56 20.80 -14.78 5.77
N THR A 57 21.45 -14.45 4.66
CA THR A 57 22.06 -15.40 3.73
C THR A 57 23.54 -15.58 4.03
N ALA A 58 24.15 -16.69 3.62
CA ALA A 58 25.59 -16.91 3.80
C ALA A 58 26.44 -15.76 3.20
N ALA A 59 26.02 -15.23 2.05
CA ALA A 59 26.67 -14.09 1.40
C ALA A 59 26.52 -12.80 2.23
N SER A 60 25.32 -12.51 2.74
CA SER A 60 25.10 -11.34 3.59
C SER A 60 25.91 -11.40 4.89
N VAL A 61 26.00 -12.58 5.52
CA VAL A 61 26.80 -12.79 6.73
C VAL A 61 28.28 -12.57 6.46
N ALA A 62 28.81 -13.15 5.38
CA ALA A 62 30.21 -13.00 4.99
C ALA A 62 30.57 -11.53 4.72
N LEU A 63 29.71 -10.81 3.99
CA LEU A 63 29.87 -9.39 3.69
C LEU A 63 29.83 -8.52 4.96
N MET A 64 28.85 -8.74 5.83
CA MET A 64 28.73 -8.03 7.11
C MET A 64 29.96 -8.26 8.00
N GLN A 65 30.43 -9.50 8.09
CA GLN A 65 31.62 -9.86 8.87
C GLN A 65 32.88 -9.20 8.32
N ALA A 66 33.09 -9.25 7.00
CA ALA A 66 34.22 -8.62 6.35
C ALA A 66 34.22 -7.09 6.54
N ALA A 67 33.04 -6.46 6.57
CA ALA A 67 32.87 -5.03 6.84
C ALA A 67 32.93 -4.66 8.34
N HIS A 68 33.17 -5.64 9.22
CA HIS A 68 33.11 -5.49 10.68
C HIS A 68 31.78 -4.90 11.20
N MET A 69 30.67 -5.26 10.55
CA MET A 69 29.32 -4.85 10.90
C MET A 69 28.58 -6.01 11.58
N HIS A 70 27.86 -5.70 12.66
CA HIS A 70 27.26 -6.74 13.49
C HIS A 70 25.77 -6.46 13.70
N GLY A 71 24.97 -7.48 13.38
CA GLY A 71 23.52 -7.49 13.59
C GLY A 71 22.73 -6.62 12.60
N ALA A 72 21.42 -6.91 12.56
CA ALA A 72 20.44 -6.26 11.70
C ALA A 72 20.45 -4.72 11.78
N ARG A 73 20.67 -4.17 12.98
CA ARG A 73 20.70 -2.71 13.20
C ARG A 73 21.83 -2.02 12.43
N SER A 74 22.99 -2.68 12.28
CA SER A 74 24.12 -2.11 11.53
C SER A 74 23.80 -2.06 10.03
N ALA A 75 23.20 -3.13 9.49
CA ALA A 75 22.77 -3.17 8.10
C ALA A 75 21.72 -2.08 7.80
N PHE A 76 20.71 -1.94 8.67
CA PHE A 76 19.70 -0.89 8.58
C PHE A 76 20.31 0.52 8.50
N HIS A 77 21.22 0.86 9.43
CA HIS A 77 21.85 2.19 9.44
C HIS A 77 22.63 2.48 8.17
N VAL A 78 23.27 1.48 7.59
CA VAL A 78 23.98 1.64 6.31
C VAL A 78 23.01 1.87 5.17
N LEU A 79 21.91 1.11 5.09
CA LEU A 79 20.87 1.33 4.08
C LEU A 79 20.28 2.74 4.16
N VAL A 80 20.09 3.27 5.38
CA VAL A 80 19.65 4.66 5.58
C VAL A 80 20.69 5.66 5.08
N ARG A 81 21.97 5.43 5.37
CA ARG A 81 23.05 6.32 4.90
C ARG A 81 23.26 6.30 3.40
N LEU A 82 23.01 5.16 2.76
CA LEU A 82 22.99 5.04 1.30
C LEU A 82 21.81 5.77 0.66
N GLY A 83 20.84 6.24 1.46
CA GLY A 83 19.58 6.81 0.97
C GLY A 83 18.65 5.76 0.37
N HIS A 84 18.92 4.47 0.59
CA HIS A 84 18.08 3.38 0.11
C HIS A 84 16.82 3.24 0.96
N TRP A 85 16.98 3.35 2.28
CA TRP A 85 15.88 3.38 3.25
C TRP A 85 15.82 4.71 3.99
N THR A 86 14.68 4.97 4.61
CA THR A 86 14.51 6.11 5.52
C THR A 86 14.74 5.70 6.97
N ALA A 87 14.97 6.66 7.87
CA ALA A 87 15.13 6.37 9.30
C ALA A 87 13.85 5.78 9.94
N ASP A 88 12.69 6.06 9.33
CA ASP A 88 11.37 5.63 9.78
C ASP A 88 10.87 4.41 8.97
N GLU A 89 11.76 3.73 8.25
CA GLU A 89 11.43 2.58 7.41
C GLU A 89 10.92 1.40 8.25
N SER A 90 9.80 0.79 7.82
CA SER A 90 9.18 -0.31 8.56
C SER A 90 9.80 -1.66 8.19
N LEU A 91 10.73 -2.12 9.04
CA LEU A 91 11.36 -3.43 8.90
C LEU A 91 10.36 -4.61 8.88
N GLU A 92 9.21 -4.45 9.53
CA GLU A 92 8.19 -5.49 9.58
C GLU A 92 7.49 -5.66 8.23
N LEU A 93 7.29 -4.57 7.47
CA LEU A 93 6.73 -4.66 6.11
C LEU A 93 7.67 -5.45 5.20
N HIS A 94 8.97 -5.15 5.26
CA HIS A 94 9.99 -5.88 4.51
C HIS A 94 10.08 -7.35 4.93
N ARG A 95 10.03 -7.64 6.23
CA ARG A 95 10.03 -9.03 6.74
C ARG A 95 8.83 -9.83 6.25
N LEU A 96 7.67 -9.20 6.16
CA LEU A 96 6.44 -9.84 5.70
C LEU A 96 6.30 -9.82 4.16
N GLY A 97 7.23 -9.17 3.45
CA GLY A 97 7.16 -9.01 2.00
C GLY A 97 5.93 -8.23 1.54
N VAL A 98 5.44 -7.28 2.34
CA VAL A 98 4.26 -6.48 1.99
C VAL A 98 4.68 -5.40 0.99
N PRO A 99 4.16 -5.41 -0.25
CA PRO A 99 4.47 -4.38 -1.22
C PRO A 99 3.89 -3.05 -0.78
N ASP A 100 4.76 -2.06 -0.59
CA ASP A 100 4.35 -0.72 -0.18
C ASP A 100 3.91 0.11 -1.41
N GLU A 101 4.71 0.09 -2.46
CA GLU A 101 4.51 0.86 -3.69
C GLU A 101 3.89 0.01 -4.82
N PHE A 102 3.09 0.66 -5.67
CA PHE A 102 2.55 0.01 -6.86
C PHE A 102 3.58 0.03 -7.99
N PRO A 103 3.71 -1.07 -8.76
CA PRO A 103 4.50 -1.06 -9.98
C PRO A 103 4.02 0.03 -10.96
N GLN A 104 4.94 0.66 -11.69
CA GLN A 104 4.60 1.74 -12.63
C GLN A 104 3.56 1.31 -13.68
N SER A 105 3.64 0.07 -14.16
CA SER A 105 2.67 -0.51 -15.10
C SER A 105 1.24 -0.56 -14.56
N VAL A 106 1.09 -0.80 -13.25
CA VAL A 106 -0.21 -0.78 -12.56
C VAL A 106 -0.73 0.65 -12.47
N LEU A 107 0.13 1.60 -12.10
CA LEU A 107 -0.22 3.02 -12.00
C LEU A 107 -0.69 3.58 -13.35
N ASP A 108 0.04 3.30 -14.42
CA ASP A 108 -0.29 3.74 -15.78
C ASP A 108 -1.64 3.18 -16.25
N THR A 109 -1.86 1.89 -15.99
CA THR A 109 -3.14 1.22 -16.35
C THR A 109 -4.30 1.79 -15.53
N ALA A 110 -4.11 2.02 -14.23
CA ALA A 110 -5.12 2.60 -13.36
C ALA A 110 -5.48 4.03 -13.80
N GLN A 111 -4.48 4.85 -14.18
CA GLN A 111 -4.70 6.19 -14.69
C GLN A 111 -5.46 6.18 -16.02
N GLN A 112 -5.09 5.26 -16.93
CA GLN A 112 -5.79 5.08 -18.18
C GLN A 112 -7.25 4.70 -17.95
N ALA A 113 -7.53 3.72 -17.08
CA ALA A 113 -8.88 3.30 -16.71
C ALA A 113 -9.70 4.44 -16.08
N ALA A 114 -9.10 5.22 -15.18
CA ALA A 114 -9.74 6.36 -14.53
C ALA A 114 -10.09 7.50 -15.50
N SER A 115 -9.28 7.69 -16.54
CA SER A 115 -9.48 8.74 -17.56
C SER A 115 -10.59 8.44 -18.57
N GLN A 116 -11.07 7.18 -18.63
CA GLN A 116 -12.11 6.80 -19.57
C GLN A 116 -13.41 7.56 -19.27
N THR A 117 -13.88 8.31 -20.26
CA THR A 117 -15.13 9.10 -20.15
C THR A 117 -16.36 8.21 -20.14
N THR A 118 -16.27 7.06 -20.81
CA THR A 118 -17.32 6.06 -20.84
C THR A 118 -17.27 5.26 -19.55
N MET A 119 -18.27 5.47 -18.70
CA MET A 119 -18.50 4.64 -17.52
C MET A 119 -18.57 3.15 -17.90
N PRO A 120 -17.87 2.26 -17.16
CA PRO A 120 -18.04 0.82 -17.31
C PRO A 120 -19.51 0.42 -17.32
N ALA A 121 -19.84 -0.56 -18.17
CA ALA A 121 -21.21 -1.00 -18.37
C ALA A 121 -21.87 -1.42 -17.05
N TRP A 122 -22.78 -0.59 -16.54
CA TRP A 122 -23.48 -0.83 -15.28
C TRP A 122 -24.97 -1.05 -15.55
N PRO A 123 -25.52 -2.25 -15.29
CA PRO A 123 -26.94 -2.54 -15.54
C PRO A 123 -27.89 -1.84 -14.54
N GLY A 124 -27.34 -1.19 -13.50
CA GLY A 124 -28.14 -0.53 -12.48
C GLY A 124 -28.88 0.70 -13.00
N ARG A 125 -30.20 0.72 -12.80
CA ARG A 125 -31.09 1.76 -13.34
C ARG A 125 -31.47 2.88 -12.36
N ARG A 126 -30.97 2.86 -11.11
CA ARG A 126 -31.39 3.82 -10.07
C ARG A 126 -30.38 4.95 -9.91
N ARG A 127 -30.81 6.16 -10.26
CA ARG A 127 -30.12 7.41 -9.89
C ARG A 127 -30.43 7.74 -8.43
N TRP A 128 -29.46 8.27 -7.69
CA TRP A 128 -29.73 8.75 -6.34
C TRP A 128 -30.73 9.91 -6.39
N GLY A 129 -31.65 9.95 -5.44
CA GLY A 129 -32.53 11.10 -5.27
C GLY A 129 -31.90 12.11 -4.32
N ALA A 130 -32.61 13.22 -4.09
CA ALA A 130 -32.26 14.17 -3.03
C ALA A 130 -32.19 13.49 -1.64
N ASN A 131 -31.49 14.17 -0.71
CA ASN A 131 -31.25 13.78 0.69
C ASN A 131 -30.32 12.56 0.87
N THR A 132 -29.20 12.57 0.17
CA THR A 132 -28.12 11.60 0.33
C THR A 132 -26.92 12.27 1.00
N TYR A 133 -26.36 11.63 2.02
CA TYR A 133 -25.20 12.09 2.77
C TYR A 133 -24.00 11.24 2.39
N VAL A 134 -22.93 11.86 1.88
CA VAL A 134 -21.72 11.17 1.43
C VAL A 134 -20.68 11.22 2.55
N SER A 135 -19.97 10.11 2.80
CA SER A 135 -18.85 10.10 3.74
C SER A 135 -17.71 11.00 3.25
N SER A 136 -16.85 11.47 4.16
CA SER A 136 -15.69 12.29 3.77
C SER A 136 -14.81 11.60 2.71
N SER A 137 -14.57 10.31 2.86
CA SER A 137 -13.84 9.48 1.88
C SER A 137 -14.58 9.29 0.56
N GLY A 138 -15.89 9.54 0.49
CA GLY A 138 -16.73 9.20 -0.66
C GLY A 138 -16.83 7.70 -0.97
N ALA A 139 -16.30 6.82 -0.11
CA ALA A 139 -16.47 5.38 -0.26
C ALA A 139 -17.92 4.92 -0.01
N ARG A 140 -18.69 5.72 0.76
CA ARG A 140 -20.05 5.39 1.16
C ARG A 140 -20.95 6.62 1.09
N ALA A 141 -22.24 6.37 0.86
CA ALA A 141 -23.27 7.40 1.03
C ALA A 141 -24.54 6.79 1.62
N TYR A 142 -25.28 7.58 2.39
CA TYR A 142 -26.41 7.15 3.20
C TYR A 142 -27.65 7.93 2.81
N ARG A 143 -28.77 7.23 2.71
CA ARG A 143 -30.06 7.85 2.44
C ARG A 143 -31.14 7.20 3.29
N PHE A 144 -31.86 8.03 4.03
CA PHE A 144 -33.03 7.60 4.79
C PHE A 144 -34.31 8.19 4.20
N ARG A 145 -35.35 7.36 4.04
CA ARG A 145 -36.67 7.81 3.58
C ARG A 145 -37.79 7.01 4.19
N ARG A 146 -39.01 7.57 4.16
CA ARG A 146 -40.23 6.82 4.42
C ARG A 146 -40.71 6.11 3.16
N SER A 147 -41.13 4.87 3.32
CA SER A 147 -41.91 4.15 2.31
C SER A 147 -43.36 4.66 2.29
N LEU A 148 -44.09 4.34 1.20
CA LEU A 148 -45.52 4.66 1.07
C LEU A 148 -46.39 4.06 2.18
N ARG A 149 -45.90 3.01 2.87
CA ARG A 149 -46.58 2.37 4.01
C ARG A 149 -46.08 2.89 5.37
N GLY A 150 -45.46 4.07 5.41
CA GLY A 150 -44.95 4.71 6.64
C GLY A 150 -43.69 4.09 7.25
N ARG A 151 -43.19 2.97 6.71
CA ARG A 151 -41.97 2.30 7.22
C ARG A 151 -40.71 3.05 6.81
N GLY A 152 -39.73 3.16 7.72
CA GLY A 152 -38.41 3.68 7.42
C GLY A 152 -37.63 2.77 6.45
N VAL A 153 -36.92 3.37 5.51
CA VAL A 153 -36.06 2.70 4.55
C VAL A 153 -34.69 3.38 4.60
N LEU A 154 -33.67 2.61 4.94
CA LEU A 154 -32.27 3.03 4.89
C LEU A 154 -31.63 2.42 3.64
N GLU A 155 -31.05 3.27 2.81
CA GLU A 155 -30.25 2.91 1.64
C GLU A 155 -28.80 3.29 1.94
N VAL A 156 -27.89 2.31 1.89
CA VAL A 156 -26.45 2.51 1.98
C VAL A 156 -25.88 2.27 0.58
N HIS A 157 -25.29 3.30 0.00
CA HIS A 157 -24.61 3.28 -1.28
C HIS A 157 -23.12 3.09 -1.03
N LEU A 158 -22.53 2.11 -1.70
CA LEU A 158 -21.10 1.81 -1.62
C LEU A 158 -20.48 2.10 -2.99
N ALA A 159 -19.34 2.79 -3.00
CA ALA A 159 -18.51 2.91 -4.19
C ALA A 159 -18.14 1.52 -4.73
N VAL A 160 -18.02 1.40 -6.05
CA VAL A 160 -17.72 0.13 -6.72
C VAL A 160 -16.44 0.28 -7.56
N PRO A 161 -15.27 0.44 -6.92
CA PRO A 161 -14.00 0.56 -7.64
C PRO A 161 -13.70 -0.65 -8.51
N ALA A 162 -14.25 -1.83 -8.17
CA ALA A 162 -14.12 -3.06 -8.97
C ALA A 162 -14.58 -2.92 -10.43
N LEU A 163 -15.34 -1.87 -10.79
CA LEU A 163 -15.69 -1.59 -12.19
C LEU A 163 -14.52 -1.04 -13.02
N TRP A 164 -13.47 -0.54 -12.36
CA TRP A 164 -12.26 0.00 -12.97
C TRP A 164 -11.03 -0.89 -12.75
N VAL A 165 -11.23 -2.08 -12.19
CA VAL A 165 -10.17 -3.02 -11.85
C VAL A 165 -10.24 -4.19 -12.82
N ASP A 166 -9.26 -4.27 -13.71
CA ASP A 166 -9.06 -5.39 -14.64
C ASP A 166 -7.57 -5.69 -14.83
N GLY A 167 -7.26 -6.76 -15.56
CA GLY A 167 -5.90 -7.07 -16.02
C GLY A 167 -4.82 -6.99 -14.92
N VAL A 168 -3.81 -6.16 -15.17
CA VAL A 168 -2.66 -6.00 -14.26
C VAL A 168 -3.05 -5.39 -12.90
N VAL A 169 -4.05 -4.51 -12.88
CA VAL A 169 -4.54 -3.91 -11.63
C VAL A 169 -5.27 -4.96 -10.79
N GLN A 170 -6.05 -5.84 -11.43
CA GLN A 170 -6.72 -6.94 -10.74
C GLN A 170 -5.72 -7.95 -10.17
N ALA A 171 -4.66 -8.27 -10.92
CA ALA A 171 -3.61 -9.16 -10.46
C ALA A 171 -2.90 -8.59 -9.22
N GLU A 172 -2.50 -7.32 -9.28
CA GLU A 172 -1.87 -6.60 -8.16
C GLU A 172 -2.79 -6.54 -6.93
N ALA A 173 -4.07 -6.22 -7.12
CA ALA A 173 -5.03 -6.20 -6.03
C ALA A 173 -5.22 -7.59 -5.39
N ALA A 174 -5.16 -8.66 -6.18
CA ALA A 174 -5.23 -10.03 -5.67
C ALA A 174 -3.97 -10.42 -4.88
N GLU A 175 -2.79 -9.96 -5.32
CA GLU A 175 -1.51 -10.17 -4.64
C GLU A 175 -1.47 -9.43 -3.29
N ARG A 176 -1.90 -8.16 -3.25
CA ARG A 176 -2.01 -7.37 -2.02
C ARG A 176 -3.08 -7.92 -1.07
N GLY A 177 -4.19 -8.43 -1.61
CA GLY A 177 -5.29 -9.08 -0.89
C GLY A 177 -6.18 -8.14 -0.06
N ARG A 178 -5.61 -7.16 0.65
CA ARG A 178 -6.33 -6.16 1.45
C ARG A 178 -5.55 -4.86 1.62
N THR A 179 -6.25 -3.79 1.99
CA THR A 179 -5.60 -2.60 2.56
C THR A 179 -4.96 -2.97 3.90
N VAL A 180 -3.71 -2.56 4.11
CA VAL A 180 -2.97 -2.78 5.35
C VAL A 180 -2.87 -1.46 6.10
N GLY A 181 -3.51 -1.38 7.27
CA GLY A 181 -3.35 -0.24 8.16
C GLY A 181 -2.12 -0.41 9.04
N ILE A 182 -1.20 0.56 9.00
CA ILE A 182 -0.12 0.73 9.97
C ILE A 182 -0.39 2.00 10.81
N VAL A 183 0.40 2.24 11.84
CA VAL A 183 0.14 3.36 12.78
C VAL A 183 0.21 4.71 12.06
N GLU A 184 1.13 4.83 11.11
CA GLU A 184 1.46 6.07 10.41
C GLU A 184 0.58 6.31 9.16
N ARG A 185 0.13 5.24 8.49
CA ARG A 185 -0.63 5.33 7.22
C ARG A 185 -1.38 4.05 6.88
N GLU A 186 -2.13 4.09 5.79
CA GLU A 186 -2.70 2.89 5.15
C GLU A 186 -1.93 2.58 3.86
N ILE A 187 -1.58 1.32 3.64
CA ILE A 187 -1.11 0.80 2.36
C ILE A 187 -2.35 0.38 1.56
N PRO A 188 -2.72 1.12 0.51
CA PRO A 188 -3.98 0.89 -0.17
C PRO A 188 -3.95 -0.39 -1.00
N LEU A 189 -5.12 -1.04 -1.10
CA LEU A 189 -5.35 -2.18 -1.98
C LEU A 189 -5.33 -1.79 -3.46
N LEU A 190 -5.77 -0.57 -3.77
CA LEU A 190 -5.96 -0.08 -5.13
C LEU A 190 -5.27 1.28 -5.30
N PRO A 191 -4.78 1.59 -6.51
CA PRO A 191 -4.24 2.90 -6.81
C PRO A 191 -5.28 4.03 -6.61
N ASP A 192 -4.80 5.19 -6.18
CA ASP A 192 -5.64 6.36 -5.88
C ASP A 192 -6.48 6.81 -7.09
N ALA A 193 -5.95 6.70 -8.31
CA ALA A 193 -6.67 7.02 -9.54
C ALA A 193 -8.02 6.27 -9.63
N ILE A 194 -8.05 4.99 -9.25
CA ILE A 194 -9.26 4.17 -9.25
C ILE A 194 -10.18 4.54 -8.09
N LEU A 195 -9.61 4.78 -6.90
CA LEU A 195 -10.38 5.20 -5.74
C LEU A 195 -11.12 6.51 -6.02
N GLU A 196 -10.44 7.51 -6.57
CA GLU A 196 -11.00 8.80 -6.95
C GLU A 196 -12.01 8.68 -8.11
N ALA A 197 -11.75 7.85 -9.12
CA ALA A 197 -12.71 7.59 -10.20
C ALA A 197 -14.01 6.97 -9.69
N SER A 198 -13.92 6.11 -8.67
CA SER A 198 -15.06 5.41 -8.07
C SER A 198 -15.78 6.21 -6.97
N ARG A 199 -15.17 7.31 -6.51
CA ARG A 199 -15.61 8.09 -5.35
C ARG A 199 -17.02 8.65 -5.56
N LEU A 200 -17.88 8.42 -4.57
CA LEU A 200 -19.22 8.96 -4.56
C LEU A 200 -19.13 10.46 -4.24
N THR A 201 -19.71 11.32 -5.08
CA THR A 201 -19.77 12.76 -4.84
C THR A 201 -21.13 13.31 -5.28
N ALA A 202 -21.49 14.51 -4.81
CA ALA A 202 -22.69 15.19 -5.29
C ALA A 202 -22.54 15.73 -6.72
N ALA A 203 -21.30 15.91 -7.19
CA ALA A 203 -20.99 16.56 -8.46
C ALA A 203 -21.03 15.60 -9.67
N ALA A 204 -20.82 14.30 -9.45
CA ALA A 204 -20.73 13.31 -10.53
C ALA A 204 -21.64 12.10 -10.30
N ALA A 205 -22.33 11.66 -11.36
CA ALA A 205 -23.09 10.42 -11.32
C ALA A 205 -22.13 9.22 -11.42
N ARG A 206 -22.02 8.44 -10.34
CA ARG A 206 -21.19 7.23 -10.27
C ARG A 206 -22.04 5.99 -9.95
N PRO A 207 -21.68 4.81 -10.46
CA PRO A 207 -22.25 3.54 -10.04
C PRO A 207 -22.03 3.33 -8.55
N ALA A 208 -23.04 2.78 -7.89
CA ALA A 208 -22.94 2.37 -6.50
C ALA A 208 -23.70 1.07 -6.27
N LEU A 209 -23.13 0.20 -5.45
CA LEU A 209 -23.83 -0.94 -4.89
C LEU A 209 -24.71 -0.44 -3.77
N THR A 210 -26.02 -0.68 -3.86
CA THR A 210 -26.98 -0.16 -2.87
C THR A 210 -27.54 -1.27 -2.00
N LEU A 211 -27.24 -1.24 -0.71
CA LEU A 211 -27.87 -2.06 0.30
C LEU A 211 -29.13 -1.35 0.80
N ARG A 212 -30.30 -1.97 0.62
CA ARG A 212 -31.59 -1.41 1.05
C ARG A 212 -32.14 -2.21 2.22
N MET A 213 -32.27 -1.56 3.37
CA MET A 213 -32.87 -2.12 4.57
C MET A 213 -34.24 -1.48 4.82
N ARG A 214 -35.25 -2.32 5.11
CA ARG A 214 -36.57 -1.86 5.57
C ARG A 214 -36.63 -2.02 7.08
N LEU A 215 -36.83 -0.93 7.79
CA LEU A 215 -36.95 -0.95 9.24
C LEU A 215 -38.38 -1.34 9.63
N ALA A 216 -38.50 -2.32 10.53
CA ALA A 216 -39.77 -2.76 11.08
C ALA A 216 -39.99 -2.09 12.45
N GLY A 217 -41.14 -1.44 12.62
CA GLY A 217 -41.55 -0.88 13.92
C GLY A 217 -40.85 0.43 14.30
N ALA A 218 -41.61 1.28 14.99
CA ALA A 218 -41.30 2.66 15.38
C ALA A 218 -41.12 3.65 14.20
N THR A 219 -42.05 4.60 14.13
CA THR A 219 -41.79 5.92 13.55
C THR A 219 -40.57 6.52 14.25
N LEU A 220 -39.37 6.24 13.76
CA LEU A 220 -38.19 7.02 14.15
C LEU A 220 -38.49 8.47 13.76
N PRO A 221 -38.46 9.41 14.71
CA PRO A 221 -38.65 10.81 14.39
C PRO A 221 -37.45 11.24 13.53
N MET A 222 -37.74 11.93 12.43
CA MET A 222 -36.78 12.18 11.34
C MET A 222 -35.55 12.98 11.80
N ASP A 223 -35.72 13.80 12.84
CA ASP A 223 -34.70 14.57 13.55
C ASP A 223 -33.61 13.66 14.16
N ARG A 224 -34.01 12.57 14.83
CA ARG A 224 -33.07 11.62 15.43
C ARG A 224 -32.35 10.77 14.40
N VAL A 225 -33.00 10.46 13.28
CA VAL A 225 -32.34 9.71 12.20
C VAL A 225 -31.32 10.57 11.48
N ALA A 226 -31.64 11.83 11.16
CA ALA A 226 -30.70 12.76 10.56
C ALA A 226 -29.45 12.94 11.45
N ALA A 227 -29.65 13.16 12.75
CA ALA A 227 -28.58 13.26 13.73
C ALA A 227 -27.75 11.96 13.83
N TRP A 228 -28.40 10.79 13.77
CA TRP A 228 -27.68 9.51 13.77
C TRP A 228 -26.90 9.26 12.48
N THR A 229 -27.44 9.56 11.29
CA THR A 229 -26.69 9.44 10.03
C THR A 229 -25.51 10.39 9.97
N ALA A 230 -25.63 11.62 10.48
CA ALA A 230 -24.51 12.55 10.61
C ALA A 230 -23.45 11.98 11.57
N ALA A 231 -23.85 11.57 12.78
CA ALA A 231 -22.94 11.03 13.77
C ALA A 231 -22.34 9.65 13.42
N ALA A 232 -22.98 8.88 12.53
CA ALA A 232 -22.44 7.63 11.99
C ALA A 232 -21.42 7.87 10.87
N CYS A 233 -21.54 9.00 10.13
CA CYS A 233 -20.49 9.43 9.22
C CYS A 233 -19.23 9.83 10.01
N ASP A 234 -19.38 10.51 11.15
CA ASP A 234 -18.25 10.98 11.98
C ASP A 234 -17.56 9.85 12.77
N ARG A 235 -18.32 8.85 13.24
CA ARG A 235 -17.77 7.75 14.06
C ARG A 235 -17.07 6.64 13.29
N VAL A 236 -17.29 6.57 11.98
CA VAL A 236 -16.59 5.61 11.09
C VAL A 236 -15.32 6.24 10.51
N THR A 237 -15.10 7.55 10.71
CA THR A 237 -13.90 8.29 10.30
C THR A 237 -12.99 8.70 11.45
N GLY A 238 -13.21 8.21 12.67
CA GLY A 238 -12.21 8.34 13.74
C GLY A 238 -10.97 7.55 13.32
N SER A 239 -9.85 8.17 12.92
CA SER A 239 -9.06 9.08 13.76
C SER A 239 -9.12 8.57 15.20
N THR A 240 -8.30 7.56 15.46
CA THR A 240 -7.71 7.36 16.78
C THR A 240 -6.70 8.47 17.04
N ASP A 241 -7.15 9.73 17.08
CA ASP A 241 -6.51 10.71 17.94
C ASP A 241 -6.96 10.41 19.37
N ARG A 242 -6.21 9.53 20.03
CA ARG A 242 -6.19 9.45 21.49
C ARG A 242 -4.74 9.29 21.94
N HIS A 243 -4.20 10.44 22.35
CA HIS A 243 -3.10 10.68 23.30
C HIS A 243 -1.81 9.90 23.14
#